data_AF-A0AAD8JEF2-F1
#
_entry.id   AF-A0AAD8JEF2-F1
#
_cell.length_a   1.000
_cell.length_b   1.000
_cell.length_c   1.000
_cell.angle_alpha   90.00
_cell.angle_beta   90.00
_cell.angle_gamma   90.00
#
_symmetry.space_group_name_H-M   'P 1'
#
loop_
_entity.id
_entity.type
_entity.pdbx_description
1 polymer ?
#
loop_
_entity_poly.entity_id
_entity_poly.type
_entity_poly.pdbx_seq_one_letter_code
_entity_poly.pdbx_strand_id
1 'polypeptide(L)'
;MSSSSSVHFIDSALSCTSPFALSYTDPDKKWLIRKHLILLLQNFPSFRPSVDVFTHNDGNIVNLLFATGELHVSNSASPINLSIWLHENYPDMAPIVFVSSNLGKFSTIPPIHLIVLKLFKLLVVIYRDVSDMNQ
;
A
#
# COMPACT_ATOMS: atom_id res chain seq x y z
N MET A 1 8.87 -11.54 -8.61
CA MET A 1 7.96 -12.63 -8.17
C MET A 1 7.59 -12.33 -6.73
N SER A 2 6.34 -11.94 -6.46
CA SER A 2 5.87 -11.78 -5.08
C SER A 2 6.07 -13.09 -4.34
N SER A 3 6.70 -13.09 -3.17
CA SER A 3 6.88 -14.31 -2.37
C SER A 3 5.52 -14.94 -2.10
N SER A 4 5.40 -16.27 -2.27
CA SER A 4 4.16 -17.02 -2.01
C SER A 4 3.59 -16.77 -0.61
N SER A 5 4.45 -16.45 0.35
CA SER A 5 4.10 -16.04 1.72
C SER A 5 3.29 -14.75 1.79
N SER A 6 3.57 -13.76 0.94
CA SER A 6 2.89 -12.45 0.96
C SER A 6 1.48 -12.55 0.39
N VAL A 7 1.29 -13.34 -0.67
CA VAL A 7 -0.03 -13.61 -1.25
C VAL A 7 -0.89 -14.39 -0.26
N HIS A 8 -0.33 -15.45 0.33
CA HIS A 8 -1.02 -16.24 1.34
C HIS A 8 -1.41 -15.40 2.57
N PHE A 9 -0.55 -14.46 2.98
CA PHE A 9 -0.86 -13.52 4.05
C PHE A 9 -2.05 -12.63 3.70
N ILE A 10 -2.07 -12.03 2.51
CA ILE A 10 -3.19 -11.18 2.04
C ILE A 10 -4.50 -11.97 2.04
N ASP A 11 -4.48 -13.19 1.51
CA ASP A 11 -5.65 -14.07 1.45
C ASP A 11 -6.17 -14.39 2.85
N SER A 12 -5.26 -14.76 3.75
CA SER A 12 -5.58 -15.03 5.16
C SER A 12 -6.17 -13.79 5.84
N ALA A 13 -5.57 -12.62 5.64
CA ALA A 13 -6.02 -11.36 6.22
C ALA A 13 -7.42 -10.96 5.74
N LEU A 14 -7.70 -11.08 4.44
CA LEU A 14 -9.01 -10.75 3.86
C LEU A 14 -10.11 -11.73 4.25
N SER A 15 -9.75 -13.00 4.47
CA SER A 15 -10.65 -14.05 4.98
C SER A 15 -10.86 -14.02 6.49
N CYS A 16 -10.09 -13.22 7.24
CA CYS A 16 -10.16 -13.20 8.69
C CYS A 16 -11.50 -12.63 9.17
N THR A 17 -12.22 -13.39 9.99
CA THR A 17 -13.49 -13.00 10.62
C THR A 17 -13.38 -12.82 12.13
N SER A 18 -12.15 -12.65 12.64
CA SER A 18 -11.83 -12.41 14.05
C SER A 18 -12.25 -11.00 14.50
N PRO A 19 -12.26 -10.64 15.79
CA PRO A 19 -12.32 -9.23 16.23
C PRO A 19 -11.21 -8.33 15.66
N PHE A 20 -10.14 -8.91 15.12
CA PHE A 20 -9.13 -8.22 14.31
C PHE A 20 -9.41 -8.37 12.80
N ALA A 21 -10.67 -8.58 12.40
CA ALA A 21 -11.06 -8.60 11.00
C ALA A 21 -10.85 -7.21 10.40
N LEU A 22 -10.57 -7.20 9.11
CA LEU A 22 -10.44 -5.96 8.36
C LEU A 22 -11.80 -5.29 8.23
N SER A 23 -11.84 -3.96 8.30
CA SER A 23 -13.06 -3.15 8.20
C SER A 23 -13.67 -3.11 6.78
N TYR A 24 -13.22 -3.95 5.85
CA TYR A 24 -13.79 -4.06 4.51
C TYR A 24 -15.10 -4.85 4.55
N THR A 25 -16.22 -4.18 4.31
CA THR A 25 -17.57 -4.78 4.36
C THR A 25 -17.98 -5.45 3.05
N ASP A 26 -17.45 -4.98 1.92
CA ASP A 26 -17.85 -5.42 0.58
C ASP A 26 -16.91 -6.54 0.05
N PRO A 27 -17.43 -7.74 -0.26
CA PRO A 27 -16.64 -8.85 -0.78
C PRO A 27 -16.02 -8.56 -2.16
N ASP A 28 -16.68 -7.79 -3.03
CA ASP A 28 -16.15 -7.45 -4.35
C ASP A 28 -14.95 -6.50 -4.21
N LYS A 29 -15.02 -5.58 -3.25
CA LYS A 29 -13.90 -4.70 -2.90
C LYS A 29 -12.72 -5.48 -2.31
N LYS A 30 -12.96 -6.51 -1.49
CA LYS A 30 -11.89 -7.38 -0.97
C LYS A 30 -11.11 -8.07 -2.08
N TRP A 31 -11.79 -8.56 -3.11
CA TRP A 31 -11.14 -9.14 -4.29
C TRP A 31 -10.24 -8.12 -4.99
N LEU A 32 -10.75 -6.90 -5.17
CA LEU A 32 -9.98 -5.82 -5.81
C LEU A 32 -8.76 -5.41 -4.98
N ILE A 33 -8.91 -5.30 -3.67
CA ILE A 33 -7.82 -5.04 -2.70
C ILE A 33 -6.73 -6.11 -2.84
N ARG A 34 -7.12 -7.39 -2.87
CA ARG A 34 -6.19 -8.51 -3.07
C ARG A 34 -5.38 -8.33 -4.35
N LYS A 35 -6.08 -8.11 -5.47
CA LYS A 35 -5.47 -7.96 -6.79
C LYS A 35 -4.47 -6.80 -6.82
N HIS A 36 -4.87 -5.64 -6.33
CA HIS A 36 -4.02 -4.44 -6.32
C HIS A 36 -2.78 -4.61 -5.43
N LEU A 37 -2.91 -5.24 -4.26
CA LEU A 37 -1.74 -5.54 -3.42
C LEU A 37 -0.78 -6.53 -4.08
N ILE A 38 -1.29 -7.55 -4.76
CA ILE A 38 -0.44 -8.49 -5.49
C ILE A 38 0.34 -7.74 -6.59
N LEU A 39 -0.34 -6.88 -7.37
CA LEU A 39 0.30 -6.05 -8.39
C LEU A 39 1.35 -5.11 -7.77
N LEU A 40 1.05 -4.50 -6.63
CA LEU A 40 1.99 -3.66 -5.89
C LEU A 40 3.26 -4.45 -5.54
N LEU A 41 3.13 -5.63 -4.93
CA LEU A 41 4.26 -6.47 -4.52
C LEU A 41 5.06 -7.04 -5.70
N GLN A 42 4.41 -7.25 -6.84
CA GLN A 42 5.09 -7.67 -8.07
C GLN A 42 5.95 -6.55 -8.66
N ASN A 43 5.45 -5.31 -8.66
CA ASN A 43 6.18 -4.14 -9.16
C ASN A 43 7.23 -3.64 -8.17
N PHE A 44 6.97 -3.79 -6.87
CA PHE A 44 7.83 -3.33 -5.78
C PHE A 44 8.04 -4.45 -4.75
N PRO A 45 9.01 -5.35 -5.00
CA PRO A 45 9.24 -6.52 -4.14
C PRO A 45 9.83 -6.17 -2.76
N SER A 46 10.26 -4.93 -2.55
CA SER A 46 10.69 -4.43 -1.23
C SER A 46 9.52 -4.20 -0.27
N PHE A 47 8.29 -4.13 -0.77
CA PHE A 47 7.11 -3.96 0.06
C PHE A 47 6.68 -5.28 0.67
N ARG A 48 6.13 -5.21 1.89
CA ARG A 48 5.60 -6.34 2.64
C ARG A 48 4.19 -5.98 3.12
N PRO A 49 3.19 -6.83 2.83
CA PRO A 49 1.84 -6.60 3.33
C PRO A 49 1.79 -6.89 4.83
N SER A 50 0.99 -6.13 5.56
CA SER A 50 0.71 -6.28 6.98
C SER A 50 -0.68 -5.75 7.29
N VAL A 51 -1.20 -6.08 8.47
CA VAL A 51 -2.48 -5.59 8.99
C VAL A 51 -2.19 -4.85 10.28
N ASP A 52 -2.76 -3.66 10.42
CA ASP A 52 -2.61 -2.87 11.64
C ASP A 52 -3.80 -1.92 11.83
N VAL A 53 -3.92 -1.45 13.06
CA VAL A 53 -4.98 -0.58 13.50
C VAL A 53 -4.69 0.85 13.07
N PHE A 54 -5.60 1.42 12.28
CA PHE A 54 -5.55 2.79 11.82
C PHE A 54 -6.54 3.66 12.61
N THR A 55 -6.04 4.73 13.21
CA THR A 55 -6.85 5.72 13.89
C THR A 55 -7.10 6.90 12.95
N HIS A 56 -8.35 7.06 12.55
CA HIS A 56 -8.81 8.20 11.78
C HIS A 56 -8.76 9.49 12.62
N ASN A 57 -8.73 10.64 11.93
CA ASN A 57 -8.67 11.95 12.57
C ASN A 57 -9.90 12.29 13.43
N ASP A 58 -11.03 11.62 13.18
CA ASP A 58 -12.27 11.72 13.96
C ASP A 58 -12.26 10.85 15.24
N GLY A 59 -11.17 10.10 15.48
CA GLY A 59 -11.02 9.19 16.60
C GLY A 59 -11.54 7.78 16.32
N ASN A 60 -12.08 7.50 15.12
CA ASN A 60 -12.51 6.16 14.74
C ASN A 60 -11.30 5.25 14.54
N ILE A 61 -11.41 4.03 15.06
CA ILE A 61 -10.33 3.03 15.03
C ILE A 61 -10.81 1.89 14.14
N VAL A 62 -10.07 1.63 13.07
CA VAL A 62 -10.40 0.59 12.08
C VAL A 62 -9.18 -0.28 11.85
N ASN A 63 -9.39 -1.54 11.45
CA ASN A 63 -8.28 -2.41 11.12
C ASN A 63 -8.10 -2.44 9.60
N LEU A 64 -6.95 -1.99 9.12
CA LEU A 64 -6.68 -1.83 7.70
C LEU A 64 -5.50 -2.69 7.24
N LEU A 65 -5.56 -3.05 5.97
CA LEU A 65 -4.45 -3.70 5.28
C LEU A 65 -3.53 -2.61 4.76
N PHE A 66 -2.24 -2.76 5.00
CA PHE A 66 -1.23 -1.81 4.56
C PHE A 66 0.01 -2.54 4.05
N ALA A 67 0.80 -1.86 3.24
CA ALA A 67 2.06 -2.36 2.74
C ALA A 67 3.19 -1.41 3.14
N THR A 68 4.24 -1.95 3.75
CA THR A 68 5.42 -1.18 4.13
C THR A 68 6.62 -1.63 3.34
N GLY A 69 7.46 -0.70 2.91
CA GLY A 69 8.64 -1.05 2.14
C GLY A 69 9.55 0.14 1.89
N GLU A 70 10.72 -0.18 1.37
CA GLU A 70 11.71 0.81 0.96
C GLU A 70 11.55 1.13 -0.53
N LEU A 71 11.49 2.42 -0.85
CA LEU A 71 11.48 2.91 -2.21
C LEU A 71 12.84 3.52 -2.56
N HIS A 72 13.52 2.89 -3.51
CA HIS A 72 14.75 3.41 -4.09
C HIS A 72 14.41 4.35 -5.25
N VAL A 73 14.63 5.64 -5.00
CA VAL A 73 14.37 6.71 -5.96
C VAL A 73 15.53 6.83 -6.95
N SER A 74 16.77 6.79 -6.46
CA SER A 74 17.99 6.71 -7.27
C SER A 74 19.04 5.83 -6.58
N ASN A 75 20.01 5.33 -7.34
CA ASN A 75 21.07 4.46 -6.81
C ASN A 75 22.01 5.17 -5.82
N SER A 76 22.00 6.51 -5.84
CA SER A 76 22.81 7.39 -5.00
C SER A 76 22.05 7.97 -3.80
N ALA A 77 20.73 7.81 -3.73
CA ALA A 77 19.90 8.33 -2.65
C ALA A 77 19.60 7.24 -1.62
N SER A 78 19.48 7.67 -0.36
CA SER A 78 19.01 6.80 0.70
C SER A 78 17.61 6.26 0.38
N PRO A 79 17.34 4.98 0.66
CA PRO A 79 16.00 4.43 0.52
C PRO A 79 15.00 5.19 1.40
N ILE A 80 13.81 5.42 0.86
CA ILE A 80 12.73 6.10 1.57
C ILE A 80 11.77 5.02 2.07
N ASN A 81 11.49 5.01 3.37
CA ASN A 81 10.49 4.10 3.92
C ASN A 81 9.09 4.64 3.63
N LEU A 82 8.25 3.81 3.00
CA LEU A 82 6.88 4.14 2.68
C LEU A 82 5.94 3.13 3.35
N SER A 83 4.82 3.64 3.85
CA SER A 83 3.71 2.84 4.36
C SER A 83 2.44 3.24 3.61
N ILE A 84 1.86 2.31 2.85
CA ILE A 84 0.66 2.51 2.04
C ILE A 84 -0.50 1.81 2.71
N TRP A 85 -1.44 2.56 3.24
CA TRP A 85 -2.64 2.07 3.93
C TRP A 85 -3.83 2.10 3.00
N LEU A 86 -4.59 1.00 2.94
CA LEU A 86 -5.79 0.92 2.13
C LEU A 86 -7.00 1.30 2.96
N HIS A 87 -7.64 2.41 2.61
CA HIS A 87 -8.85 2.90 3.27
C HIS A 87 -9.96 1.83 3.23
N GLU A 88 -10.79 1.75 4.27
CA GLU A 88 -11.93 0.81 4.35
C GLU A 88 -12.93 0.93 3.18
N ASN A 89 -12.95 2.10 2.53
CA ASN A 89 -13.81 2.43 1.38
C ASN A 89 -13.08 2.32 0.04
N TYR A 90 -11.88 1.74 0.02
CA TYR A 90 -11.14 1.49 -1.22
C TYR A 90 -11.94 0.54 -2.14
N PRO A 91 -12.07 0.81 -3.46
CA PRO A 91 -11.36 1.80 -4.27
C PRO A 91 -12.01 3.19 -4.35
N ASP A 92 -13.21 3.39 -3.78
CA ASP A 92 -13.94 4.67 -3.82
C ASP A 92 -13.15 5.79 -3.14
N MET A 93 -12.33 5.43 -2.15
CA MET A 93 -11.36 6.32 -1.53
C MET A 93 -9.92 5.90 -1.84
N ALA A 94 -9.08 6.90 -2.14
CA ALA A 94 -7.67 6.71 -2.41
C ALA A 94 -6.92 6.14 -1.18
N PRO A 95 -5.84 5.38 -1.41
CA PRO A 95 -5.01 4.86 -0.32
C PRO A 95 -4.20 5.99 0.34
N ILE A 96 -3.90 5.82 1.62
CA ILE A 96 -3.16 6.79 2.43
C ILE A 96 -1.68 6.39 2.44
N VAL A 97 -0.80 7.27 1.98
CA VAL A 97 0.64 7.00 1.90
C VAL A 97 1.39 7.85 2.91
N PHE A 98 2.07 7.18 3.84
CA PHE A 98 3.01 7.82 4.76
C PHE A 98 4.43 7.64 4.27
N VAL A 99 5.19 8.73 4.33
CA VAL A 99 6.60 8.77 4.01
C VAL A 99 7.36 8.92 5.31
N SER A 100 8.11 7.89 5.70
CA SER A 100 9.08 7.98 6.79
C SER A 100 10.45 8.22 6.18
N SER A 101 10.90 9.47 6.24
CA SER A 101 12.28 9.80 5.92
C SER A 101 13.13 9.49 7.14
N ASN A 102 14.11 8.58 7.01
CA ASN A 102 15.23 8.54 7.94
C ASN A 102 16.05 9.83 7.74
N LEU A 103 15.60 10.94 8.35
CA LEU A 103 16.20 12.27 8.32
C LEU A 103 17.56 12.33 9.08
N GLY A 104 18.29 11.21 9.14
CA GLY A 104 19.57 11.08 9.83
C GLY A 104 20.79 11.14 8.92
N LYS A 105 20.62 11.11 7.58
CA LYS A 105 21.75 11.17 6.64
C LYS A 105 21.42 12.06 5.45
N PHE A 106 21.68 13.35 5.60
CA PHE A 106 21.59 14.37 4.54
C PHE A 106 22.73 14.25 3.51
N SER A 107 23.02 13.06 2.97
CA SER A 107 24.08 12.95 1.96
C SER A 107 23.62 13.27 0.54
N THR A 108 22.36 13.07 0.16
CA THR A 108 21.80 13.58 -1.11
C THR A 108 20.28 13.46 -1.07
N ILE A 109 19.56 14.58 -1.05
CA ILE A 109 18.09 14.57 -1.20
C ILE A 109 17.80 14.17 -2.65
N PRO A 110 17.12 13.05 -2.93
CA PRO A 110 16.73 12.74 -4.30
C PRO A 110 15.83 13.87 -4.82
N PRO A 111 15.97 14.29 -6.09
CA PRO A 111 15.18 15.38 -6.65
C PRO A 111 13.69 15.09 -6.44
N ILE A 112 12.97 16.07 -5.87
CA ILE A 112 11.55 15.97 -5.49
C ILE A 112 10.70 15.42 -6.64
N HIS A 113 11.01 15.82 -7.87
CA HIS A 113 10.37 15.34 -9.09
C HIS A 113 10.42 13.81 -9.26
N LEU A 114 11.53 13.16 -8.88
CA LEU A 114 11.71 11.71 -9.03
C LEU A 114 10.90 10.92 -7.99
N ILE A 115 10.73 11.48 -6.79
CA ILE A 115 9.83 10.96 -5.75
C ILE A 115 8.38 11.02 -6.25
N VAL A 116 7.98 12.18 -6.76
CA VAL A 116 6.63 12.38 -7.34
C VAL A 116 6.41 11.42 -8.51
N LEU A 117 7.38 11.21 -9.40
CA LEU A 117 7.22 10.30 -10.54
C LEU A 117 7.06 8.83 -10.12
N LYS A 118 7.79 8.40 -9.08
CA LYS A 118 7.68 7.03 -8.54
C LYS A 118 6.36 6.82 -7.79
N LEU A 119 5.92 7.80 -7.01
CA LEU A 119 4.59 7.81 -6.38
C LEU A 119 3.48 7.89 -7.43
N PHE A 120 3.69 8.63 -8.53
CA PHE A 120 2.74 8.68 -9.63
C PHE A 120 2.65 7.34 -10.35
N LYS A 121 3.77 6.64 -10.58
CA LYS A 121 3.74 5.26 -11.09
C LYS A 121 3.00 4.31 -10.15
N LEU A 122 3.21 4.44 -8.84
CA LEU A 122 2.48 3.68 -7.82
C LEU A 122 0.97 3.95 -7.92
N LEU A 123 0.58 5.23 -8.00
CA LEU A 123 -0.81 5.65 -8.16
C LEU A 123 -1.40 5.13 -9.47
N VAL A 124 -0.66 5.21 -10.58
CA VAL A 124 -1.08 4.68 -11.88
C VAL A 124 -1.26 3.17 -11.84
N VAL A 125 -0.40 2.41 -11.14
CA VAL A 125 -0.59 0.95 -10.97
C VAL A 125 -1.87 0.66 -10.20
N ILE A 126 -2.22 1.48 -9.21
CA ILE A 126 -3.42 1.36 -8.38
C ILE A 126 -4.69 1.77 -9.17
N TYR A 127 -4.62 2.82 -10.01
CA TYR A 127 -5.77 3.37 -10.72
C TYR A 127 -6.02 2.82 -12.13
N ARG A 128 -4.99 2.31 -12.83
CA ARG A 128 -5.13 1.79 -14.20
C ARG A 128 -6.12 0.62 -14.26
N ASP A 129 -6.16 -0.20 -13.23
CA ASP A 129 -7.06 -1.36 -13.16
C ASP A 129 -8.52 -0.98 -12.81
N VAL A 130 -8.73 0.13 -12.08
CA VAL A 130 -10.09 0.67 -11.82
C VAL A 130 -10.76 1.15 -13.12
N SER A 131 -9.98 1.58 -14.11
CA SER A 131 -10.51 2.02 -15.42
C SER A 131 -10.93 0.87 -16.33
N ASP A 132 -10.32 -0.32 -16.20
CA ASP A 132 -10.64 -1.50 -17.00
C ASP A 132 -11.92 -2.22 -16.51
N MET A 133 -12.47 -1.85 -15.35
CA MET A 133 -13.68 -2.47 -14.77
C MET A 133 -14.98 -1.71 -15.11
N ASN A 134 -14.88 -0.54 -15.73
CA ASN A 134 -16.01 0.31 -16.13
C ASN A 134 -16.34 0.22 -17.64
N GLN A 135 -15.88 -0.85 -18.31
CA GLN A 135 -16.09 -1.10 -19.73
C GLN A 135 -16.70 -2.49 -19.94
#